data_AF-A0A8T4S9K2-F1
#
_entry.id   AF-A0A8T4S9K2-F1
#
_cell.length_a   1.000
_cell.length_b   1.000
_cell.length_c   1.000
_cell.angle_alpha   90.00
_cell.angle_beta   90.00
_cell.angle_gamma   90.00
#
_symmetry.space_group_name_H-M   'P 1'
#
loop_
_entity.id
_entity.type
_entity.pdbx_description
1 polymer ?
#
loop_
_entity_poly.entity_id
_entity_poly.type
_entity_poly.pdbx_seq_one_letter_code
_entity_poly.pdbx_strand_id
1 'polypeptide(L)'
;KVVGEEIAKGITSSDHQTLLNSIKQKIEILKANPEYGTHIPKDRTPKEYVRDYDVNNLWKVDLSGAWRRGKYKRGILFRLGV
;
A
#
# COMPACT_ATOMS: atom_id res chain seq x y z
N LYS A 1 -14.27 2.07 -14.09
CA LYS A 1 -14.11 0.79 -13.37
C LYS A 1 -13.11 -0.06 -14.16
N VAL A 2 -11.82 0.30 -14.14
CA VAL A 2 -10.85 -0.13 -15.18
C VAL A 2 -10.64 -1.65 -15.23
N VAL A 3 -10.35 -2.30 -14.09
CA VAL A 3 -10.14 -3.76 -14.06
C VAL A 3 -11.41 -4.55 -14.40
N GLY A 4 -12.58 -4.06 -13.97
CA GLY A 4 -13.86 -4.71 -14.31
C GLY A 4 -14.17 -4.66 -15.81
N GLU A 5 -13.80 -3.57 -16.48
CA GLU A 5 -13.93 -3.41 -17.92
C GLU A 5 -12.92 -4.30 -18.69
N GLU A 6 -11.71 -4.52 -18.16
CA GLU A 6 -10.72 -5.43 -18.74
C GLU A 6 -11.18 -6.90 -18.64
N ILE A 7 -11.72 -7.32 -17.49
CA ILE A 7 -12.26 -8.67 -17.29
C ILE A 7 -13.44 -8.91 -18.24
N ALA A 8 -14.33 -7.94 -18.40
CA ALA A 8 -15.45 -8.03 -19.34
C ALA A 8 -15.01 -8.15 -20.81
N LYS A 9 -13.80 -7.68 -21.14
CA LYS A 9 -13.17 -7.80 -22.46
C LYS A 9 -12.34 -9.09 -22.62
N GLY A 10 -12.33 -9.97 -21.63
CA GLY A 10 -11.55 -11.22 -21.66
C GLY A 10 -10.05 -11.02 -21.43
N ILE A 11 -9.62 -9.83 -20.98
CA ILE A 11 -8.22 -9.59 -20.64
C ILE A 11 -7.98 -10.20 -19.25
N THR A 12 -7.18 -11.26 -19.21
CA THR A 12 -6.88 -12.01 -17.98
C THR A 12 -5.58 -11.59 -17.30
N SER A 13 -4.72 -10.84 -18.01
CA SER A 13 -3.48 -10.29 -17.47
C SER A 13 -3.25 -8.86 -17.97
N SER A 14 -3.38 -7.89 -17.08
CA SER A 14 -3.04 -6.48 -17.32
C SER A 14 -2.22 -5.95 -16.14
N ASP A 15 -1.52 -4.83 -16.35
CA ASP A 15 -0.82 -4.14 -15.26
C ASP A 15 -1.79 -3.70 -14.14
N HIS A 16 -3.00 -3.28 -14.51
CA HIS A 16 -4.04 -2.88 -13.55
C HIS A 16 -4.53 -4.06 -12.71
N GLN A 17 -4.73 -5.23 -13.34
CA GLN A 17 -5.11 -6.46 -12.64
C GLN A 17 -3.99 -6.96 -11.73
N THR A 18 -2.75 -6.91 -12.20
CA THR A 18 -1.56 -7.31 -11.43
C THR A 18 -1.39 -6.43 -10.20
N LEU A 19 -1.53 -5.11 -10.35
CA LEU A 19 -1.52 -4.18 -9.23
C LEU A 19 -2.66 -4.47 -8.25
N LEU A 20 -3.89 -4.60 -8.77
CA LEU A 20 -5.05 -4.85 -7.90
C LEU A 20 -4.86 -6.12 -7.07
N ASN A 21 -4.33 -7.17 -7.68
CA ASN A 21 -4.01 -8.42 -7.00
C ASN A 21 -2.90 -8.22 -5.96
N SER A 22 -1.85 -7.46 -6.27
CA SER A 22 -0.78 -7.13 -5.31
C SER A 22 -1.31 -6.34 -4.10
N ILE A 23 -2.18 -5.36 -4.32
CA ILE A 23 -2.83 -4.61 -3.25
C ILE A 23 -3.68 -5.54 -2.38
N LYS A 24 -4.54 -6.36 -2.99
CA LYS A 24 -5.39 -7.32 -2.27
C LYS A 24 -4.56 -8.28 -1.42
N GLN A 25 -3.52 -8.89 -2.00
CA GLN A 25 -2.61 -9.77 -1.27
C GLN A 25 -1.97 -9.08 -0.07
N LYS A 26 -1.54 -7.82 -0.22
CA LYS A 26 -0.95 -7.05 0.88
C LYS A 26 -1.94 -6.70 1.96
N ILE A 27 -3.18 -6.38 1.62
CA ILE A 27 -4.24 -6.18 2.60
C ILE A 27 -4.46 -7.46 3.41
N GLU A 28 -4.51 -8.63 2.76
CA GLU A 28 -4.68 -9.90 3.48
C GLU A 28 -3.49 -10.22 4.39
N ILE A 29 -2.25 -9.96 3.94
CA ILE A 29 -1.06 -10.08 4.80
C ILE A 29 -1.16 -9.13 6.00
N LEU A 30 -1.62 -7.89 5.79
CA LEU A 30 -1.76 -6.91 6.88
C LEU A 30 -2.86 -7.27 7.88
N LYS A 31 -3.93 -7.92 7.44
CA LYS A 31 -4.94 -8.46 8.34
C LYS A 31 -4.40 -9.59 9.21
N ALA A 32 -3.54 -10.45 8.64
CA ALA A 32 -2.95 -11.57 9.37
C ALA A 32 -1.76 -11.15 10.25
N ASN A 33 -0.97 -10.19 9.79
CA ASN A 33 0.18 -9.63 10.48
C ASN A 33 0.20 -8.10 10.31
N PRO A 34 -0.35 -7.36 11.28
CA PRO A 34 -0.40 -5.90 11.21
C PRO A 34 0.99 -5.26 11.22
N GLU A 35 1.98 -5.90 11.84
CA GLU A 35 3.38 -5.46 11.88
C GLU A 35 4.17 -5.81 10.61
N TYR A 36 3.49 -6.24 9.54
CA TYR A 36 4.13 -6.53 8.27
C TYR A 36 4.54 -5.24 7.57
N GLY A 37 5.85 -5.08 7.33
CA GLY A 37 6.42 -3.97 6.56
C GLY A 37 7.61 -3.34 7.26
N THR A 38 7.88 -2.08 6.93
CA THR A 38 8.91 -1.27 7.58
C THR A 38 8.24 -0.28 8.51
N HIS A 39 8.57 -0.37 9.80
CA HIS A 39 8.17 0.63 10.78
C HIS A 39 8.84 1.98 10.45
N ILE A 40 8.03 3.03 10.33
CA ILE A 40 8.51 4.39 10.12
C ILE A 40 8.57 5.07 11.49
N PRO A 41 9.77 5.39 11.99
CA PRO A 41 9.91 5.98 13.30
C PRO A 41 9.36 7.43 13.30
N LYS A 42 8.90 7.87 14.48
CA LYS A 42 8.17 9.14 14.64
C LYS A 42 8.99 10.37 14.23
N ASP A 43 10.31 10.31 14.37
CA ASP A 43 11.27 11.34 13.94
C ASP A 43 11.24 11.57 12.42
N ARG A 44 10.91 10.54 11.64
CA ARG A 44 10.79 10.61 10.17
C ARG A 44 9.38 10.92 9.70
N THR A 45 8.41 10.98 10.60
CA THR A 45 7.02 11.28 10.27
C THR A 45 6.82 12.80 10.31
N PRO A 46 6.34 13.44 9.23
CA PRO A 46 6.11 14.88 9.25
C PRO A 46 5.11 15.25 10.34
N LYS A 47 5.39 16.32 11.09
CA LYS A 47 4.60 16.73 12.27
C LYS A 47 3.13 16.98 11.98
N GLU A 48 2.81 17.40 10.75
CA GLU A 48 1.44 17.58 10.28
C GLU A 48 0.62 16.29 10.37
N TYR A 49 1.21 15.14 10.01
CA TYR A 49 0.51 13.85 10.10
C TYR A 49 0.30 13.40 11.55
N VAL A 50 1.25 13.71 12.43
CA VAL A 50 1.12 13.41 13.86
C VAL A 50 0.05 14.29 14.48
N ARG A 51 0.02 15.59 14.15
CA ARG A 51 -0.95 16.54 14.70
C ARG A 51 -2.38 16.30 14.19
N ASP A 52 -2.53 16.09 12.89
CA ASP A 52 -3.85 16.11 12.25
C ASP A 52 -4.49 14.70 12.24
N TYR A 53 -3.69 13.63 12.33
CA TYR A 53 -4.16 12.24 12.22
C TYR A 53 -3.68 11.32 13.37
N ASP A 54 -3.01 11.86 14.40
CA ASP A 54 -2.49 11.12 15.55
C ASP A 54 -1.67 9.88 15.14
N VAL A 55 -0.86 10.05 14.10
CA VAL A 55 -0.06 8.96 13.53
C VAL A 55 1.15 8.69 14.44
N ASN A 56 0.98 7.73 15.35
CA ASN A 56 2.05 7.29 16.26
C ASN A 56 2.77 6.03 15.78
N ASN A 57 2.09 5.18 15.01
CA ASN A 57 2.57 3.86 14.63
C ASN A 57 2.40 3.70 13.10
N LEU A 58 3.32 4.29 12.34
CA LEU A 58 3.27 4.32 10.89
C LEU A 58 4.05 3.16 10.31
N TRP A 59 3.41 2.39 9.45
CA TRP A 59 4.03 1.27 8.76
C TRP A 59 3.99 1.47 7.26
N LYS A 60 5.10 1.15 6.61
CA LYS A 60 5.24 1.21 5.16
C LYS A 60 5.29 -0.21 4.61
N VAL A 61 4.37 -0.52 3.71
CA VAL A 61 4.44 -1.75 2.90
C VAL A 61 4.76 -1.41 1.45
N ASP A 62 5.87 -1.97 0.96
CA ASP A 62 6.30 -1.83 -0.43
C ASP A 62 5.44 -2.73 -1.32
N LEU A 63 4.77 -2.19 -2.33
CA LEU A 63 3.99 -2.99 -3.29
C LEU A 63 4.92 -3.80 -4.22
N SER A 64 4.58 -5.07 -4.48
CA SER A 64 5.32 -5.89 -5.46
C SER A 64 4.97 -5.40 -6.88
N GLY A 65 5.98 -5.29 -7.74
CA GLY A 65 5.80 -4.75 -9.09
C GLY A 65 6.09 -3.27 -9.26
N ALA A 66 6.77 -2.64 -8.29
CA ALA A 66 7.46 -1.36 -8.39
C ALA A 66 6.92 -0.47 -9.52
N TRP A 67 5.76 0.15 -9.32
CA TRP A 67 5.28 1.19 -10.23
C TRP A 67 6.22 2.39 -10.10
N ARG A 68 7.38 2.30 -10.77
CA ARG A 68 8.36 3.36 -10.91
C ARG A 68 7.84 4.28 -12.00
N ARG A 69 7.20 5.37 -11.61
CA ARG A 69 7.38 6.62 -12.36
C ARG A 69 8.38 7.46 -11.56
N GLY A 70 9.68 7.15 -11.73
CA GLY A 70 10.80 7.84 -11.06
C GLY A 70 11.41 7.16 -9.82
N LYS A 71 12.40 7.83 -9.20
CA LYS A 71 13.24 7.36 -8.06
C LYS A 71 12.50 7.14 -6.72
N TYR A 72 11.19 7.29 -6.68
CA TYR A 72 10.41 7.20 -5.44
C TYR A 72 9.68 5.86 -5.36
N LYS A 73 10.11 5.00 -4.43
CA LYS A 73 9.38 3.78 -4.05
C LYS A 73 8.08 4.19 -3.35
N ARG A 74 6.96 4.28 -4.07
CA ARG A 74 5.64 4.48 -3.46
C ARG A 74 5.23 3.19 -2.75
N GLY A 75 5.06 3.28 -1.43
CA GLY A 75 4.48 2.23 -0.58
C GLY A 75 3.15 2.71 -0.01
N ILE A 76 2.37 1.78 0.53
CA ILE A 76 1.16 2.13 1.27
C ILE A 76 1.59 2.41 2.71
N LEU A 77 1.18 3.58 3.20
CA LEU A 77 1.30 3.97 4.59
C LEU A 77 -0.02 3.65 5.28
N PHE A 78 0.04 2.92 6.39
CA PHE A 78 -1.13 2.66 7.22
C PHE A 78 -0.76 2.83 8.69
N ARG A 79 -1.76 3.25 9.47
CA ARG A 79 -1.70 3.34 10.92
C ARG A 79 -2.22 2.02 11.47
N LEU A 80 -1.46 1.42 12.40
CA LEU A 80 -1.99 0.34 13.23
C LEU A 80 -2.90 0.92 14.31
N GLY A 81 -4.17 0.54 14.27
CA GLY A 81 -5.10 0.75 15.38
C GLY A 81 -4.84 -0.30 16.45
N VAL A 82 -4.65 0.15 17.68
CA VAL A 82 -4.71 -0.68 18.89
C VAL A 82 -6.09 -0.47 19.50
#